data_AF-A0A7W4B4M9-F1
#
_entry.id   AF-A0A7W4B4M9-F1
#
_cell.length_a   1.000
_cell.length_b   1.000
_cell.length_c   1.000
_cell.angle_alpha   90.00
_cell.angle_beta   90.00
_cell.angle_gamma   90.00
#
_symmetry.space_group_name_H-M   'P 1'
#
loop_
_entity.id
_entity.type
_entity.pdbx_description
1 polymer ?
#
loop_
_entity_poly.entity_id
_entity_poly.type
_entity_poly.pdbx_seq_one_letter_code
_entity_poly.pdbx_strand_id
1 'polypeptide(L)'
;MMISLKMTGSVGDKGKNSSVDIYLIKALLNVYARGACKKPLQMNNTFDADSLSLLNDFQKNVVRMGIPDGLVSSNQRTFKVLVSNLKNSFRLSSITSPTRGGLTWDSEGKEGGLFHSRILHVPSSKSGLTLGRGYDMKGKSSTRVQTELVKAGLSLFYAQKLSKGARLSGTNAERFIVENDLLDFQITAPVQLALFNIAYSYEESEVKRICNKGDTVKKYGTVDFNLIPKSVLELFVDLKYRGDYSPQTRSFLQEPLSKGDISNIKMLMNDRSKWAQVPVERFNMRSKFASLIPLGVTP
;
A
#
# COMPACT_ATOMS: atom_id res chain seq x y z
N MET A 1 4.42 3.97 -0.87
CA MET A 1 5.39 4.79 -0.10
C MET A 1 5.73 4.02 1.16
N MET A 2 7.01 3.76 1.43
CA MET A 2 7.43 3.08 2.67
C MET A 2 7.03 3.88 3.91
N ILE A 3 6.91 3.22 5.06
CA ILE A 3 6.68 3.87 6.36
C ILE A 3 7.78 4.88 6.69
N SER A 4 7.46 5.90 7.50
CA SER A 4 8.44 6.88 7.95
C SER A 4 9.41 6.31 8.98
N LEU A 5 10.62 5.94 8.56
CA LEU A 5 11.70 5.49 9.44
C LEU A 5 12.50 6.70 9.97
N LYS A 6 12.15 7.20 11.15
CA LYS A 6 12.83 8.36 11.78
C LYS A 6 13.07 8.10 13.26
N MET A 7 14.28 8.44 13.71
CA MET A 7 14.63 8.44 15.13
C MET A 7 14.54 9.85 15.71
N THR A 8 14.14 9.95 16.98
CA THR A 8 14.04 11.21 17.72
C THR A 8 15.29 11.55 18.54
N GLY A 9 16.17 10.57 18.77
CA GLY A 9 17.42 10.76 19.49
C GLY A 9 18.44 9.67 19.19
N SER A 10 18.86 8.96 20.22
CA SER A 10 19.82 7.86 20.14
C SER A 10 19.36 6.64 20.94
N VAL A 11 19.80 5.46 20.52
CA VAL A 11 19.50 4.16 21.15
C VAL A 11 20.79 3.37 21.28
N GLY A 12 20.96 2.65 22.39
CA GLY A 12 22.15 1.84 22.65
C GLY A 12 22.84 2.21 23.95
N ASP A 13 24.12 1.89 24.06
CA ASP A 13 24.93 2.22 25.23
C ASP A 13 24.96 3.73 25.47
N LYS A 14 24.55 4.16 26.67
CA LYS A 14 24.41 5.58 27.07
C LYS A 14 23.52 6.42 26.13
N GLY A 15 22.70 5.77 25.29
CA GLY A 15 21.74 6.45 24.42
C GLY A 15 20.56 7.03 25.19
N LYS A 16 19.79 7.91 24.54
CA LYS A 16 18.54 8.45 25.09
C LYS A 16 17.50 7.35 25.35
N ASN A 17 17.52 6.28 24.53
CA ASN A 17 16.74 5.07 24.72
C ASN A 17 15.23 5.35 24.89
N SER A 18 14.68 6.21 24.04
CA SER A 18 13.24 6.44 24.00
C SER A 18 12.52 5.15 23.54
N SER A 19 11.35 4.86 24.12
CA SER A 19 10.59 3.64 23.78
C SER A 19 10.36 3.48 22.27
N VAL A 20 9.95 4.56 21.59
CA VAL A 20 9.69 4.57 20.14
C VAL A 20 10.97 4.24 19.34
N ASP A 21 12.10 4.85 19.72
CA ASP A 21 13.35 4.61 19.01
C ASP A 21 13.89 3.19 19.29
N ILE A 22 13.71 2.65 20.51
CA ILE A 22 14.10 1.27 20.86
C ILE A 22 13.35 0.28 19.96
N TYR A 23 12.03 0.40 19.84
CA TYR A 23 11.23 -0.46 18.97
C TYR A 23 11.72 -0.38 17.51
N LEU A 24 12.00 0.83 17.01
CA LEU A 24 12.51 1.03 15.65
C LEU A 24 13.86 0.34 15.44
N ILE A 25 14.82 0.54 16.35
CA ILE A 25 16.15 -0.07 16.23
C ILE A 25 16.09 -1.58 16.38
N LYS A 26 15.29 -2.10 17.31
CA LYS A 26 15.08 -3.55 17.45
C LYS A 26 14.49 -4.16 16.18
N ALA A 27 13.46 -3.53 15.61
CA ALA A 27 12.85 -4.02 14.37
C ALA A 27 13.87 -4.02 13.21
N LEU A 28 14.69 -2.97 13.07
CA LEU A 28 15.74 -2.92 12.05
C LEU A 28 16.85 -3.97 12.27
N LEU A 29 17.26 -4.19 13.52
CA LEU A 29 18.23 -5.23 13.88
C LEU A 29 17.65 -6.63 13.65
N ASN A 30 16.36 -6.84 13.84
CA ASN A 30 15.71 -8.12 13.58
C ASN A 30 15.71 -8.50 12.10
N VAL A 31 15.63 -7.52 11.20
CA VAL A 31 15.82 -7.75 9.76
C VAL A 31 17.24 -8.27 9.49
N TYR A 32 18.25 -7.69 10.13
CA TYR A 32 19.62 -8.19 10.05
C TYR A 32 19.74 -9.60 10.67
N ALA A 33 19.19 -9.83 11.86
CA ALA A 33 19.25 -11.12 12.53
C ALA A 33 18.69 -12.24 11.64
N ARG A 34 17.52 -12.04 11.02
CA ARG A 34 16.93 -12.99 10.08
C ARG A 34 17.85 -13.27 8.89
N GLY A 35 18.41 -12.22 8.27
CA GLY A 35 19.33 -12.36 7.15
C GLY A 35 20.66 -13.05 7.50
N ALA A 36 21.11 -12.91 8.74
CA ALA A 36 22.33 -13.51 9.26
C ALA A 36 22.10 -14.84 10.00
N CYS A 37 20.90 -15.42 9.92
CA CYS A 37 20.50 -16.65 10.62
C CYS A 37 20.71 -16.60 12.16
N LYS A 38 20.56 -15.41 12.76
CA LYS A 38 20.61 -15.18 14.21
C LYS A 38 19.20 -15.10 14.80
N LYS A 39 19.09 -15.31 16.11
CA LYS A 39 17.82 -15.18 16.84
C LYS A 39 17.33 -13.73 16.83
N PRO A 40 16.09 -13.45 16.37
CA PRO A 40 15.51 -12.11 16.47
C PRO A 40 15.31 -11.68 17.93
N LEU A 41 15.50 -10.40 18.20
CA LEU A 41 15.25 -9.77 19.50
C LEU A 41 13.75 -9.79 19.81
N GLN A 42 13.43 -9.89 21.10
CA GLN A 42 12.08 -9.68 21.58
C GLN A 42 11.69 -8.20 21.45
N MET A 43 10.52 -7.95 20.86
CA MET A 43 9.95 -6.60 20.76
C MET A 43 9.38 -6.18 22.11
N ASN A 44 10.10 -5.27 22.78
CA ASN A 44 9.73 -4.61 24.02
C ASN A 44 10.42 -3.22 24.06
N ASN A 45 10.15 -2.42 25.09
CA ASN A 45 10.70 -1.08 25.25
C ASN A 45 12.04 -1.02 26.00
N THR A 46 12.76 -2.15 26.14
CA THR A 46 14.05 -2.21 26.83
C THR A 46 15.16 -2.47 25.83
N PHE A 47 16.30 -1.80 25.98
CA PHE A 47 17.52 -2.09 25.21
C PHE A 47 18.50 -2.89 26.09
N ASP A 48 18.34 -4.20 26.06
CA ASP A 48 19.04 -5.17 26.93
C ASP A 48 20.38 -5.64 26.36
N ALA A 49 21.05 -6.57 27.07
CA ALA A 49 22.33 -7.13 26.66
C ALA A 49 22.27 -7.85 25.30
N ASP A 50 21.17 -8.55 25.00
CA ASP A 50 20.95 -9.19 23.70
C ASP A 50 20.88 -8.15 22.57
N SER A 51 20.16 -7.05 22.83
CA SER A 51 20.05 -5.92 21.91
C SER A 51 21.41 -5.26 21.64
N LEU A 52 22.20 -5.02 22.70
CA LEU A 52 23.54 -4.45 22.60
C LEU A 52 24.51 -5.38 21.87
N SER A 53 24.46 -6.68 22.17
CA SER A 53 25.27 -7.71 21.50
C SER A 53 25.00 -7.75 19.99
N LEU A 54 23.72 -7.79 19.59
CA LEU A 54 23.35 -7.80 18.18
C LEU A 54 23.71 -6.49 17.47
N LEU A 55 23.58 -5.34 18.15
CA LEU A 55 24.01 -4.05 17.61
C LEU A 55 25.53 -4.03 17.39
N ASN A 56 26.33 -4.48 18.35
CA ASN A 56 27.78 -4.53 18.23
C ASN A 56 28.23 -5.46 17.09
N ASP A 57 27.58 -6.62 16.97
CA ASP A 57 27.79 -7.54 15.85
C ASP A 57 27.46 -6.90 14.49
N PHE A 58 26.32 -6.20 14.38
CA PHE A 58 25.95 -5.46 13.18
C PHE A 58 26.97 -4.35 12.84
N GLN A 59 27.39 -3.57 13.84
CA GLN A 59 28.38 -2.51 13.67
C GLN A 59 29.73 -3.04 13.20
N LYS A 60 30.20 -4.16 13.77
CA LYS A 60 31.45 -4.80 13.39
C LYS A 60 31.37 -5.38 11.98
N ASN A 61 30.33 -6.16 11.70
CA ASN A 61 30.29 -7.03 10.52
C ASN A 61 29.67 -6.35 9.29
N VAL A 62 28.70 -5.45 9.49
CA VAL A 62 27.96 -4.79 8.40
C VAL A 62 28.41 -3.34 8.25
N VAL A 63 28.49 -2.57 9.34
CA VAL A 63 28.94 -1.17 9.28
C VAL A 63 30.47 -1.06 9.09
N ARG A 64 31.21 -2.13 9.41
CA ARG A 64 32.69 -2.22 9.36
C ARG A 64 33.38 -1.25 10.32
N MET A 65 32.85 -1.13 11.54
CA MET A 65 33.49 -0.36 12.60
C MET A 65 34.65 -1.16 13.21
N GLY A 66 35.81 -0.51 13.40
CA GLY A 66 36.97 -1.13 14.04
C GLY A 66 36.65 -1.58 15.47
N ILE A 67 36.06 -0.67 16.24
CA ILE A 67 35.53 -0.89 17.58
C ILE A 67 34.05 -0.46 17.56
N PRO A 68 33.09 -1.39 17.72
CA PRO A 68 31.68 -1.05 17.91
C PRO A 68 31.48 -0.14 19.13
N ASP A 69 30.70 0.91 18.97
CA ASP A 69 30.38 1.87 20.05
C ASP A 69 29.06 1.55 20.74
N GLY A 70 28.30 0.57 20.22
CA GLY A 70 27.02 0.18 20.78
C GLY A 70 25.96 1.26 20.72
N LEU A 71 26.13 2.30 19.88
CA LEU A 71 25.24 3.44 19.78
C LEU A 71 24.68 3.64 18.36
N VAL A 72 23.38 3.90 18.27
CA VAL A 72 22.71 4.35 17.05
C VAL A 72 22.17 5.75 17.27
N SER A 73 22.68 6.71 16.51
CA SER A 73 22.22 8.10 16.53
C SER A 73 21.40 8.43 15.28
N SER A 74 20.37 9.28 15.45
CA SER A 74 19.47 9.67 14.37
C SER A 74 20.22 10.16 13.13
N ASN A 75 19.89 9.59 11.96
CA ASN A 75 20.47 9.91 10.65
C ASN A 75 22.00 9.75 10.52
N GLN A 76 22.65 9.07 11.47
CA GLN A 76 24.08 8.78 11.40
C GLN A 76 24.37 7.46 10.67
N ARG A 77 25.66 7.15 10.50
CA ARG A 77 26.15 6.02 9.70
C ARG A 77 25.45 4.70 10.04
N THR A 78 25.45 4.27 11.30
CA THR A 78 24.83 2.99 11.71
C THR A 78 23.34 2.94 11.37
N PHE A 79 22.59 4.02 11.63
CA PHE A 79 21.17 4.11 11.28
C PHE A 79 20.94 4.02 9.76
N LYS A 80 21.71 4.76 8.96
CA LYS A 80 21.63 4.71 7.49
C LYS A 80 21.91 3.30 6.96
N VAL A 81 22.87 2.58 7.53
CA VAL A 81 23.20 1.20 7.13
C VAL A 81 22.10 0.24 7.56
N LEU A 82 21.47 0.39 8.73
CA LEU A 82 20.30 -0.39 9.15
C LEU A 82 19.14 -0.22 8.15
N VAL A 83 18.82 1.02 7.79
CA VAL A 83 17.76 1.31 6.80
C VAL A 83 18.12 0.75 5.42
N SER A 84 19.39 0.80 5.02
CA SER A 84 19.87 0.18 3.79
C SER A 84 19.72 -1.34 3.82
N ASN A 85 20.08 -1.98 4.93
CA ASN A 85 19.92 -3.42 5.13
C ASN A 85 18.46 -3.86 4.99
N LEU A 86 17.52 -3.08 5.54
CA LEU A 86 16.08 -3.31 5.32
C LEU A 86 15.71 -3.21 3.83
N LYS A 87 16.15 -2.16 3.13
CA LYS A 87 15.83 -2.02 1.69
C LYS A 87 16.36 -3.19 0.86
N ASN A 88 17.51 -3.74 1.23
CA ASN A 88 18.15 -4.86 0.56
C ASN A 88 17.55 -6.23 0.93
N SER A 89 16.72 -6.31 1.98
CA SER A 89 16.05 -7.56 2.35
C SER A 89 14.89 -7.91 1.42
N PHE A 90 14.28 -6.92 0.78
CA PHE A 90 13.15 -7.13 -0.13
C PHE A 90 13.57 -7.89 -1.38
N ARG A 91 12.82 -8.96 -1.69
CA ARG A 91 13.03 -9.75 -2.90
C ARG A 91 12.16 -9.22 -4.02
N LEU A 92 12.67 -9.22 -5.25
CA LEU A 92 11.87 -8.98 -6.45
C LEU A 92 11.15 -10.27 -6.87
N SER A 93 10.00 -10.12 -7.50
CA SER A 93 9.26 -11.25 -8.09
C SER A 93 8.69 -10.80 -9.41
N SER A 94 8.63 -11.72 -10.38
CA SER A 94 7.74 -11.53 -11.52
C SER A 94 6.29 -11.47 -11.01
N ILE A 95 5.48 -10.63 -11.64
CA ILE A 95 4.07 -10.46 -11.31
C ILE A 95 3.22 -10.74 -12.54
N THR A 96 2.10 -11.41 -12.33
CA THR A 96 1.07 -11.62 -13.35
C THR A 96 0.04 -10.51 -13.24
N SER A 97 -0.31 -9.89 -14.35
CA SER A 97 -1.40 -8.92 -14.40
C SER A 97 -2.75 -9.59 -14.11
N PRO A 98 -3.70 -8.89 -13.46
CA PRO A 98 -5.03 -9.42 -13.23
C PRO A 98 -5.79 -9.56 -14.56
N THR A 99 -6.80 -10.43 -14.58
CA THR A 99 -7.71 -10.60 -15.73
C THR A 99 -8.65 -9.41 -15.93
N ARG A 100 -8.82 -8.56 -14.90
CA ARG A 100 -9.56 -7.30 -14.94
C ARG A 100 -8.86 -6.24 -14.07
N GLY A 101 -9.02 -4.97 -14.42
CA GLY A 101 -8.48 -3.87 -13.64
C GLY A 101 -6.98 -3.63 -13.86
N GLY A 102 -6.46 -3.99 -15.04
CA GLY A 102 -5.05 -3.82 -15.38
C GLY A 102 -4.56 -2.37 -15.24
N LEU A 103 -5.40 -1.40 -15.66
CA LEU A 103 -5.12 0.03 -15.48
C LEU A 103 -4.82 0.41 -14.03
N THR A 104 -5.64 -0.09 -13.10
CA THR A 104 -5.48 0.16 -11.66
C THR A 104 -4.27 -0.59 -11.14
N TRP A 105 -4.15 -1.88 -11.44
CA TRP A 105 -3.03 -2.70 -11.02
C TRP A 105 -1.68 -2.05 -11.34
N ASP A 106 -1.48 -1.60 -12.58
CA ASP A 106 -0.22 -1.02 -13.05
C ASP A 106 0.14 0.29 -12.35
N SER A 107 -0.87 1.01 -11.84
CA SER A 107 -0.67 2.33 -11.24
C SER A 107 -0.52 2.32 -9.71
N GLU A 108 -1.07 1.31 -9.03
CA GLU A 108 -1.14 1.28 -7.56
C GLU A 108 0.12 0.74 -6.88
N GLY A 109 1.14 0.31 -7.64
CA GLY A 109 2.39 -0.16 -7.04
C GLY A 109 3.49 -0.51 -8.04
N LYS A 110 4.65 -0.90 -7.51
CA LYS A 110 5.79 -1.40 -8.30
C LYS A 110 6.39 -2.64 -7.63
N GLU A 111 7.18 -3.39 -8.38
CA GLU A 111 8.12 -4.36 -7.81
C GLU A 111 9.49 -3.66 -7.67
N GLY A 112 10.07 -3.69 -6.46
CA GLY A 112 11.29 -2.96 -6.15
C GLY A 112 11.13 -1.44 -5.95
N GLY A 113 12.23 -0.82 -5.51
CA GLY A 113 12.33 0.62 -5.31
C GLY A 113 11.40 1.19 -4.22
N LEU A 114 11.20 2.51 -4.26
CA LEU A 114 10.41 3.27 -3.27
C LEU A 114 8.93 2.85 -3.19
N PHE A 115 8.41 2.27 -4.26
CA PHE A 115 7.01 1.89 -4.42
C PHE A 115 6.79 0.38 -4.42
N HIS A 116 7.73 -0.38 -3.85
CA HIS A 116 7.57 -1.81 -3.68
C HIS A 116 6.30 -2.12 -2.88
N SER A 117 5.33 -2.79 -3.49
CA SER A 117 3.97 -2.89 -2.94
C SER A 117 3.73 -4.12 -2.07
N ARG A 118 4.58 -5.15 -2.15
CA ARG A 118 4.38 -6.42 -1.40
C ARG A 118 4.70 -6.33 0.10
N ILE A 119 4.86 -5.13 0.63
CA ILE A 119 5.17 -4.87 2.04
C ILE A 119 4.06 -4.02 2.67
N LEU A 120 4.01 -4.04 4.00
CA LEU A 120 3.13 -3.16 4.75
C LEU A 120 3.58 -1.71 4.63
N HIS A 121 2.62 -0.82 4.44
CA HIS A 121 2.89 0.60 4.36
C HIS A 121 1.69 1.46 4.77
N VAL A 122 1.94 2.75 5.02
CA VAL A 122 0.94 3.74 5.41
C VAL A 122 1.09 4.95 4.47
N PRO A 123 0.31 5.02 3.37
CA PRO A 123 0.51 6.03 2.32
C PRO A 123 0.36 7.50 2.75
N SER A 124 -0.28 7.79 3.88
CA SER A 124 -0.42 9.14 4.41
C SER A 124 -0.79 9.11 5.88
N SER A 125 -0.73 10.25 6.57
CA SER A 125 -1.19 10.38 7.97
C SER A 125 -2.66 10.03 8.17
N LYS A 126 -3.47 10.02 7.10
CA LYS A 126 -4.89 9.65 7.12
C LYS A 126 -5.14 8.23 6.62
N SER A 127 -4.15 7.56 6.04
CA SER A 127 -4.30 6.22 5.46
C SER A 127 -4.23 5.13 6.53
N GLY A 128 -4.83 3.99 6.24
CA GLY A 128 -4.71 2.81 7.08
C GLY A 128 -3.40 2.07 6.90
N LEU A 129 -3.29 0.94 7.60
CA LEU A 129 -2.34 -0.11 7.25
C LEU A 129 -2.73 -0.70 5.88
N THR A 130 -1.84 -0.59 4.91
CA THR A 130 -2.05 -1.07 3.54
C THR A 130 -1.07 -2.17 3.19
N LEU A 131 -1.52 -3.17 2.44
CA LEU A 131 -0.71 -4.27 1.94
C LEU A 131 -0.95 -4.50 0.44
N GLY A 132 0.10 -4.84 -0.31
CA GLY A 132 -0.02 -5.04 -1.76
C GLY A 132 -0.41 -3.75 -2.48
N ARG A 133 -1.11 -3.91 -3.61
CA ARG A 133 -1.56 -2.80 -4.46
C ARG A 133 -2.91 -2.26 -4.00
N GLY A 134 -2.95 -1.70 -2.79
CA GLY A 134 -4.09 -0.93 -2.28
C GLY A 134 -5.09 -1.68 -1.39
N TYR A 135 -4.74 -2.84 -0.82
CA TYR A 135 -5.57 -3.46 0.20
C TYR A 135 -5.45 -2.70 1.54
N ASP A 136 -6.34 -1.73 1.78
CA ASP A 136 -6.36 -0.88 2.98
C ASP A 136 -7.23 -1.48 4.12
N MET A 137 -6.70 -1.48 5.34
CA MET A 137 -7.35 -2.10 6.51
C MET A 137 -8.12 -1.11 7.41
N LYS A 138 -8.15 0.20 7.11
CA LYS A 138 -8.73 1.24 7.97
C LYS A 138 -10.24 1.09 8.15
N GLY A 139 -10.95 0.76 7.07
CA GLY A 139 -12.41 0.62 7.08
C GLY A 139 -12.92 -0.78 7.46
N LYS A 140 -12.03 -1.72 7.77
CA LYS A 140 -12.36 -3.15 7.92
C LYS A 140 -12.31 -3.58 9.39
N SER A 141 -13.17 -4.52 9.79
CA SER A 141 -13.05 -5.16 11.11
C SER A 141 -11.88 -6.14 11.12
N SER A 142 -11.34 -6.46 12.30
CA SER A 142 -10.27 -7.46 12.45
C SER A 142 -10.67 -8.80 11.84
N THR A 143 -11.89 -9.30 12.12
CA THR A 143 -12.42 -10.53 11.52
C THR A 143 -12.45 -10.48 10.00
N ARG A 144 -12.90 -9.35 9.41
CA ARG A 144 -12.93 -9.19 7.95
C ARG A 144 -11.51 -9.23 7.36
N VAL A 145 -10.57 -8.51 7.97
CA VAL A 145 -9.17 -8.50 7.52
C VAL A 145 -8.59 -9.91 7.58
N GLN A 146 -8.75 -10.62 8.70
CA GLN A 146 -8.25 -11.99 8.85
C GLN A 146 -8.80 -12.91 7.75
N THR A 147 -10.11 -12.92 7.54
CA THR A 147 -10.76 -13.77 6.53
C THR A 147 -10.27 -13.45 5.12
N GLU A 148 -10.17 -12.17 4.75
CA GLU A 148 -9.70 -11.75 3.43
C GLU A 148 -8.22 -12.08 3.22
N LEU A 149 -7.36 -11.94 4.25
CA LEU A 149 -5.95 -12.32 4.18
C LEU A 149 -5.77 -13.83 4.00
N VAL A 150 -6.52 -14.65 4.75
CA VAL A 150 -6.50 -16.13 4.57
C VAL A 150 -6.99 -16.50 3.18
N LYS A 151 -8.10 -15.91 2.73
CA LYS A 151 -8.65 -16.12 1.38
C LYS A 151 -7.64 -15.75 0.29
N ALA A 152 -6.80 -14.74 0.52
CA ALA A 152 -5.75 -14.35 -0.40
C ALA A 152 -4.53 -15.28 -0.40
N GLY A 153 -4.50 -16.32 0.44
CA GLY A 153 -3.43 -17.31 0.52
C GLY A 153 -2.39 -17.02 1.60
N LEU A 154 -2.66 -16.08 2.52
CA LEU A 154 -1.80 -15.86 3.68
C LEU A 154 -2.04 -16.94 4.75
N SER A 155 -0.99 -17.43 5.40
CA SER A 155 -1.14 -18.37 6.53
C SER A 155 -2.03 -17.78 7.63
N LEU A 156 -2.76 -18.63 8.36
CA LEU A 156 -3.60 -18.20 9.48
C LEU A 156 -2.81 -17.40 10.53
N PHE A 157 -1.56 -17.81 10.82
CA PHE A 157 -0.68 -17.12 11.74
C PHE A 157 -0.46 -15.65 11.35
N TYR A 158 -0.03 -15.38 10.12
CA TYR A 158 0.16 -14.00 9.65
C TYR A 158 -1.17 -13.26 9.51
N ALA A 159 -2.24 -13.92 9.07
CA ALA A 159 -3.55 -13.28 8.98
C ALA A 159 -4.07 -12.81 10.35
N GLN A 160 -3.92 -13.62 11.40
CA GLN A 160 -4.24 -13.26 12.79
C GLN A 160 -3.34 -12.14 13.33
N LYS A 161 -2.06 -12.15 12.98
CA LYS A 161 -1.13 -11.11 13.38
C LYS A 161 -1.51 -9.78 12.75
N LEU A 162 -1.70 -9.74 11.43
CA LEU A 162 -1.99 -8.52 10.67
C LEU A 162 -3.39 -7.96 10.93
N SER A 163 -4.38 -8.81 11.22
CA SER A 163 -5.75 -8.35 11.49
C SER A 163 -5.86 -7.46 12.73
N LYS A 164 -4.91 -7.54 13.67
CA LYS A 164 -4.80 -6.62 14.80
C LYS A 164 -4.51 -5.17 14.39
N GLY A 165 -3.99 -4.96 13.17
CA GLY A 165 -3.79 -3.65 12.58
C GLY A 165 -5.04 -3.03 11.94
N ALA A 166 -6.17 -3.76 11.94
CA ALA A 166 -7.43 -3.25 11.41
C ALA A 166 -7.86 -1.95 12.09
N ARG A 167 -8.42 -1.02 11.32
CA ARG A 167 -8.85 0.32 11.77
C ARG A 167 -7.75 1.26 12.28
N LEU A 168 -6.49 0.82 12.34
CA LEU A 168 -5.39 1.74 12.61
C LEU A 168 -5.15 2.65 11.41
N SER A 169 -4.65 3.85 11.68
CA SER A 169 -4.25 4.82 10.65
C SER A 169 -3.12 5.72 11.12
N GLY A 170 -2.40 6.32 10.16
CA GLY A 170 -1.30 7.25 10.43
C GLY A 170 -0.25 6.63 11.35
N THR A 171 0.22 7.40 12.34
CA THR A 171 1.29 6.98 13.26
C THR A 171 0.97 5.69 14.01
N ASN A 172 -0.31 5.40 14.31
CA ASN A 172 -0.67 4.14 14.98
C ASN A 172 -0.48 2.93 14.06
N ALA A 173 -0.77 3.07 12.77
CA ALA A 173 -0.51 2.01 11.79
C ALA A 173 1.00 1.85 11.53
N GLU A 174 1.77 2.94 11.53
CA GLU A 174 3.24 2.86 11.41
C GLU A 174 3.86 2.16 12.62
N ARG A 175 3.47 2.54 13.84
CA ARG A 175 3.91 1.89 15.08
C ARG A 175 3.56 0.42 15.10
N PHE A 176 2.36 0.05 14.65
CA PHE A 176 1.94 -1.34 14.56
C PHE A 176 2.93 -2.19 13.75
N ILE A 177 3.41 -1.70 12.61
CA ILE A 177 4.40 -2.43 11.78
C ILE A 177 5.71 -2.63 12.54
N VAL A 178 6.20 -1.57 13.21
CA VAL A 178 7.46 -1.60 13.94
C VAL A 178 7.37 -2.49 15.19
N GLU A 179 6.39 -2.25 16.05
CA GLU A 179 6.22 -2.93 17.34
C GLU A 179 5.91 -4.42 17.19
N ASN A 180 5.35 -4.83 16.05
CA ASN A 180 5.08 -6.24 15.76
C ASN A 180 6.18 -6.90 14.92
N ASP A 181 7.33 -6.25 14.69
CA ASP A 181 8.45 -6.78 13.89
C ASP A 181 8.02 -7.21 12.48
N LEU A 182 7.43 -6.28 11.73
CA LEU A 182 6.88 -6.51 10.40
C LEU A 182 7.57 -5.66 9.31
N LEU A 183 8.72 -5.05 9.59
CA LEU A 183 9.41 -4.14 8.64
C LEU A 183 9.79 -4.82 7.32
N ASP A 184 10.27 -6.05 7.39
CA ASP A 184 10.65 -6.89 6.26
C ASP A 184 9.58 -7.94 5.91
N PHE A 185 8.39 -7.86 6.51
CA PHE A 185 7.29 -8.74 6.14
C PHE A 185 6.87 -8.48 4.69
N GLN A 186 6.98 -9.52 3.86
CA GLN A 186 6.70 -9.44 2.43
C GLN A 186 5.75 -10.57 2.02
N ILE A 187 4.68 -10.22 1.28
CA ILE A 187 3.79 -11.21 0.68
C ILE A 187 4.33 -11.72 -0.65
N THR A 188 3.86 -12.89 -1.10
CA THR A 188 4.18 -13.43 -2.43
C THR A 188 3.40 -12.70 -3.53
N ALA A 189 3.85 -12.81 -4.78
CA ALA A 189 3.15 -12.21 -5.93
C ALA A 189 1.70 -12.74 -6.09
N PRO A 190 1.41 -14.04 -5.93
CA PRO A 190 0.03 -14.55 -5.96
C PRO A 190 -0.86 -13.96 -4.86
N VAL A 191 -0.34 -13.79 -3.64
CA VAL A 191 -1.10 -13.17 -2.54
C VAL A 191 -1.40 -11.70 -2.86
N GLN A 192 -0.43 -10.95 -3.43
CA GLN A 192 -0.67 -9.57 -3.84
C GLN A 192 -1.78 -9.47 -4.89
N LEU A 193 -1.77 -10.35 -5.89
CA LEU A 193 -2.81 -10.41 -6.91
C LEU A 193 -4.18 -10.75 -6.31
N ALA A 194 -4.24 -11.72 -5.40
CA ALA A 194 -5.47 -12.09 -4.72
C ALA A 194 -6.04 -10.94 -3.85
N LEU A 195 -5.19 -10.24 -3.10
CA LEU A 195 -5.59 -9.06 -2.32
C LEU A 195 -6.07 -7.92 -3.20
N PHE A 196 -5.40 -7.66 -4.32
CA PHE A 196 -5.85 -6.68 -5.30
C PHE A 196 -7.22 -7.06 -5.84
N ASN A 197 -7.45 -8.32 -6.23
CA ASN A 197 -8.75 -8.76 -6.74
C ASN A 197 -9.86 -8.57 -5.70
N ILE A 198 -9.59 -8.79 -4.41
CA ILE A 198 -10.54 -8.51 -3.32
C ILE A 198 -10.85 -7.01 -3.25
N ALA A 199 -9.82 -6.15 -3.20
CA ALA A 199 -9.99 -4.71 -3.11
C ALA A 199 -10.69 -4.13 -4.35
N TYR A 200 -10.28 -4.56 -5.54
CA TYR A 200 -10.86 -4.15 -6.82
C TYR A 200 -12.34 -4.53 -6.91
N SER A 201 -12.70 -5.74 -6.52
CA SER A 201 -14.11 -6.18 -6.51
C SER A 201 -14.98 -5.34 -5.58
N TYR A 202 -14.43 -4.93 -4.43
CA TYR A 202 -15.11 -4.02 -3.51
C TYR A 202 -15.31 -2.63 -4.15
N GLU A 203 -14.27 -2.05 -4.74
CA GLU A 203 -14.40 -0.73 -5.39
C GLU A 203 -15.32 -0.77 -6.63
N GLU A 204 -15.34 -1.87 -7.38
CA GLU A 204 -16.31 -2.09 -8.45
C GLU A 204 -17.75 -2.09 -7.90
N SER A 205 -17.99 -2.76 -6.77
CA SER A 205 -19.31 -2.75 -6.12
C SER A 205 -19.70 -1.35 -5.65
N GLU A 206 -18.74 -0.54 -5.18
CA GLU A 206 -18.98 0.83 -4.77
C GLU A 206 -19.29 1.75 -5.96
N VAL A 207 -18.63 1.58 -7.11
CA VAL A 207 -19.00 2.30 -8.34
C VAL A 207 -20.45 2.02 -8.72
N LYS A 208 -20.83 0.74 -8.76
CA LYS A 208 -22.20 0.32 -9.08
C LYS A 208 -23.20 0.89 -8.08
N ARG A 209 -22.89 0.81 -6.77
CA ARG A 209 -23.73 1.36 -5.70
C ARG A 209 -23.91 2.87 -5.83
N ILE A 210 -22.85 3.61 -6.15
CA ILE A 210 -22.90 5.07 -6.34
C ILE A 210 -23.76 5.41 -7.56
N CYS A 211 -23.55 4.73 -8.70
CA CYS A 211 -24.35 4.95 -9.91
C CYS A 211 -25.83 4.66 -9.71
N ASN A 212 -26.17 3.65 -8.89
CA ASN A 212 -27.54 3.25 -8.60
C ASN A 212 -28.17 4.01 -7.42
N LYS A 213 -27.45 4.95 -6.80
CA LYS A 213 -27.98 5.72 -5.68
C LYS A 213 -29.08 6.66 -6.20
N GLY A 214 -30.23 6.70 -5.53
CA GLY A 214 -31.43 7.39 -6.03
C GLY A 214 -31.24 8.88 -6.38
N ASP A 215 -30.39 9.61 -5.65
CA ASP A 215 -30.03 11.00 -5.97
C ASP A 215 -29.18 11.12 -7.24
N THR A 216 -28.28 10.15 -7.46
CA THR A 216 -27.41 10.06 -8.63
C THR A 216 -28.22 9.70 -9.87
N VAL A 217 -29.13 8.71 -9.75
CA VAL A 217 -30.07 8.34 -10.82
C VAL A 217 -30.99 9.50 -11.18
N LYS A 218 -31.60 10.17 -10.20
CA LYS A 218 -32.47 11.33 -10.44
C LYS A 218 -31.74 12.46 -11.17
N LYS A 219 -30.46 12.68 -10.86
CA LYS A 219 -29.69 13.79 -11.41
C LYS A 219 -29.12 13.49 -12.80
N TYR A 220 -28.64 12.28 -13.03
CA TYR A 220 -27.84 11.96 -14.22
C TYR A 220 -28.45 10.85 -15.09
N GLY A 221 -29.46 10.13 -14.61
CA GLY A 221 -30.04 8.96 -15.28
C GLY A 221 -29.48 7.62 -14.77
N THR A 222 -30.15 6.54 -15.17
CA THR A 222 -29.79 5.16 -14.81
C THR A 222 -28.62 4.66 -15.66
N VAL A 223 -27.71 3.90 -15.06
CA VAL A 223 -26.59 3.25 -15.76
C VAL A 223 -26.90 1.77 -15.93
N ASP A 224 -26.98 1.28 -17.16
CA ASP A 224 -27.04 -0.17 -17.43
C ASP A 224 -25.64 -0.72 -17.71
N PHE A 225 -25.03 -1.34 -16.71
CA PHE A 225 -23.69 -1.93 -16.81
C PHE A 225 -23.61 -3.13 -17.76
N ASN A 226 -24.73 -3.71 -18.19
CA ASN A 226 -24.72 -4.79 -19.18
C ASN A 226 -24.54 -4.28 -20.62
N LEU A 227 -24.91 -3.02 -20.88
CA LEU A 227 -24.82 -2.38 -22.19
C LEU A 227 -23.52 -1.58 -22.37
N ILE A 228 -22.74 -1.43 -21.29
CA ILE A 228 -21.51 -0.64 -21.28
C ILE A 228 -20.30 -1.58 -21.41
N PRO A 229 -19.30 -1.28 -22.26
CA PRO A 229 -18.09 -2.09 -22.35
C PRO A 229 -17.40 -2.22 -20.99
N LYS A 230 -16.91 -3.42 -20.67
CA LYS A 230 -16.22 -3.69 -19.40
C LYS A 230 -15.06 -2.71 -19.14
N SER A 231 -14.34 -2.28 -20.18
CA SER A 231 -13.27 -1.29 -20.08
C SER A 231 -13.74 0.07 -19.58
N VAL A 232 -14.96 0.52 -19.92
CA VAL A 232 -15.54 1.73 -19.32
C VAL A 232 -15.74 1.52 -17.82
N LEU A 233 -16.31 0.38 -17.40
CA LEU A 233 -16.42 0.08 -15.97
C LEU A 233 -15.04 0.08 -15.30
N GLU A 234 -14.02 -0.55 -15.90
CA GLU A 234 -12.67 -0.57 -15.33
C GLU A 234 -12.10 0.83 -15.12
N LEU A 235 -12.32 1.74 -16.06
CA LEU A 235 -11.93 3.13 -15.95
C LEU A 235 -12.61 3.82 -14.75
N PHE A 236 -13.90 3.57 -14.53
CA PHE A 236 -14.62 4.13 -13.39
C PHE A 236 -14.22 3.49 -12.05
N VAL A 237 -13.91 2.19 -12.04
CA VAL A 237 -13.33 1.54 -10.86
C VAL A 237 -12.00 2.18 -10.53
N ASP A 238 -11.15 2.44 -11.52
CA ASP A 238 -9.88 3.13 -11.33
C ASP A 238 -10.03 4.52 -10.71
N LEU A 239 -10.98 5.31 -11.20
CA LEU A 239 -11.33 6.61 -10.62
C LEU A 239 -11.74 6.44 -9.16
N LYS A 240 -12.59 5.46 -8.85
CA LYS A 240 -13.07 5.23 -7.48
C LYS A 240 -11.96 4.73 -6.55
N TYR A 241 -11.09 3.83 -7.03
CA TYR A 241 -10.00 3.22 -6.30
C TYR A 241 -9.00 4.27 -5.81
N ARG A 242 -8.61 5.19 -6.70
CA ARG A 242 -7.71 6.31 -6.36
C ARG A 242 -8.39 7.41 -5.54
N GLY A 243 -9.72 7.48 -5.58
CA GLY A 243 -10.52 8.53 -4.92
C GLY A 243 -10.88 9.72 -5.81
N ASP A 244 -10.64 9.62 -7.12
CA ASP A 244 -10.96 10.67 -8.09
C ASP A 244 -12.44 10.64 -8.53
N TYR A 245 -13.21 9.59 -8.23
CA TYR A 245 -14.65 9.55 -8.49
C TYR A 245 -15.45 10.33 -7.43
N SER A 246 -15.18 11.63 -7.35
CA SER A 246 -15.79 12.59 -6.41
C SER A 246 -17.14 13.14 -6.92
N PRO A 247 -17.92 13.88 -6.10
CA PRO A 247 -19.09 14.61 -6.60
C PRO A 247 -18.79 15.55 -7.77
N GLN A 248 -17.63 16.22 -7.74
CA GLN A 248 -17.19 17.10 -8.82
C GLN A 248 -16.92 16.31 -10.10
N THR A 249 -16.26 15.16 -10.00
CA THR A 249 -15.99 14.31 -11.17
C THR A 249 -17.28 13.77 -11.77
N ARG A 250 -18.23 13.36 -10.91
CA ARG A 250 -19.55 12.91 -11.36
C ARG A 250 -20.36 13.99 -12.06
N SER A 251 -20.15 15.26 -11.77
CA SER A 251 -20.92 16.35 -12.39
C SER A 251 -20.72 16.46 -13.90
N PHE A 252 -19.61 15.93 -14.43
CA PHE A 252 -19.34 15.89 -15.86
C PHE A 252 -19.22 14.48 -16.45
N LEU A 253 -18.92 13.44 -15.66
CA LEU A 253 -18.79 12.06 -16.17
C LEU A 253 -20.04 11.18 -15.99
N GLN A 254 -20.93 11.48 -15.04
CA GLN A 254 -22.01 10.55 -14.72
C GLN A 254 -23.09 10.49 -15.80
N GLU A 255 -23.44 11.62 -16.39
CA GLU A 255 -24.45 11.69 -17.45
C GLU A 255 -23.97 11.06 -18.77
N PRO A 256 -22.73 11.27 -19.24
CA PRO A 256 -22.20 10.49 -20.36
C PRO A 256 -22.22 8.97 -20.09
N LEU A 257 -21.92 8.55 -18.85
CA LEU A 257 -21.98 7.14 -18.47
C LEU A 257 -23.41 6.57 -18.54
N SER A 258 -24.41 7.29 -18.01
CA SER A 258 -25.80 6.82 -18.03
C SER A 258 -26.38 6.75 -19.44
N LYS A 259 -25.93 7.63 -20.33
CA LYS A 259 -26.32 7.66 -21.76
C LYS A 259 -25.55 6.67 -22.63
N GLY A 260 -24.54 5.99 -22.09
CA GLY A 260 -23.64 5.16 -22.90
C GLY A 260 -22.81 5.97 -23.91
N ASP A 261 -22.60 7.27 -23.68
CA ASP A 261 -21.88 8.18 -24.58
C ASP A 261 -20.36 8.02 -24.41
N ILE A 262 -19.84 6.94 -24.98
CA ILE A 262 -18.41 6.59 -24.89
C ILE A 262 -17.54 7.65 -25.55
N SER A 263 -18.01 8.28 -26.62
CA SER A 263 -17.28 9.35 -27.32
C SER A 263 -17.00 10.53 -26.39
N ASN A 264 -18.02 10.99 -25.67
CA ASN A 264 -17.88 12.07 -24.72
C ASN A 264 -17.05 11.67 -23.49
N ILE A 265 -17.20 10.44 -22.99
CA ILE A 265 -16.31 9.91 -21.93
C ILE A 265 -14.85 9.99 -22.38
N LYS A 266 -14.51 9.55 -23.60
CA LYS A 266 -13.15 9.64 -24.13
C LYS A 266 -12.65 11.08 -24.17
N MET A 267 -13.46 12.00 -24.67
CA MET A 267 -13.10 13.42 -24.73
C MET A 267 -12.80 13.97 -23.33
N LEU A 268 -13.67 13.72 -22.35
CA LEU A 268 -13.52 14.19 -20.97
C LEU A 268 -12.31 13.57 -20.26
N MET A 269 -11.97 12.31 -20.56
CA MET A 269 -10.76 11.67 -20.02
C MET A 269 -9.47 12.20 -20.63
N ASN A 270 -9.52 12.75 -21.85
CA ASN A 270 -8.40 13.38 -22.53
C ASN A 270 -8.25 14.88 -22.21
N ASP A 271 -9.25 15.50 -21.58
CA ASP A 271 -9.20 16.91 -21.18
C ASP A 271 -8.41 17.10 -19.88
N ARG A 272 -7.13 17.51 -19.99
CA ARG A 272 -6.24 17.74 -18.85
C ARG A 272 -6.82 18.73 -17.84
N SER A 273 -7.65 19.69 -18.25
CA SER A 273 -8.25 20.69 -17.36
C SER A 273 -9.18 20.05 -16.32
N LYS A 274 -9.83 18.92 -16.65
CA LYS A 274 -10.68 18.15 -15.73
C LYS A 274 -9.88 17.37 -14.69
N TRP A 275 -8.58 17.17 -14.92
CA TRP A 275 -7.72 16.29 -14.15
C TRP A 275 -6.47 17.00 -13.61
N ALA A 276 -6.56 18.31 -13.35
CA ALA A 276 -5.43 19.13 -12.92
C ALA A 276 -4.71 18.56 -11.68
N GLN A 277 -5.46 17.99 -10.72
CA GLN A 277 -4.95 17.39 -9.48
C GLN A 277 -4.44 15.94 -9.64
N VAL A 278 -4.61 15.35 -10.82
CA VAL A 278 -4.13 14.00 -11.11
C VAL A 278 -2.68 14.08 -11.63
N PRO A 279 -1.73 13.33 -11.06
CA PRO A 279 -0.37 13.22 -11.54
C PRO A 279 -0.33 12.94 -13.05
N VAL A 280 0.61 13.59 -13.75
CA VAL A 280 0.73 13.53 -15.22
C VAL A 280 0.77 12.08 -15.72
N GLU A 281 1.59 11.23 -15.09
CA GLU A 281 1.68 9.81 -15.45
C GLU A 281 0.33 9.10 -15.38
N ARG A 282 -0.44 9.32 -14.29
CA ARG A 282 -1.75 8.69 -14.09
C ARG A 282 -2.78 9.19 -15.09
N PHE A 283 -2.77 10.48 -15.40
CA PHE A 283 -3.60 11.07 -16.44
C PHE A 283 -3.28 10.45 -17.81
N ASN A 284 -2.00 10.37 -18.19
CA ASN A 284 -1.58 9.80 -19.46
C ASN A 284 -2.00 8.33 -19.61
N MET A 285 -1.88 7.52 -18.54
CA MET A 285 -2.34 6.13 -18.53
C MET A 285 -3.85 6.03 -18.75
N ARG A 286 -4.64 6.86 -18.05
CA ARG A 286 -6.10 6.90 -18.20
C ARG A 286 -6.55 7.38 -19.57
N SER A 287 -5.93 8.45 -20.08
CA SER A 287 -6.19 9.01 -21.41
C SER A 287 -5.92 7.97 -22.50
N LYS A 288 -4.76 7.29 -22.44
CA LYS A 288 -4.43 6.19 -23.36
C LYS A 288 -5.44 5.05 -23.26
N PHE A 289 -5.77 4.61 -22.04
CA PHE A 289 -6.74 3.53 -21.82
C PHE A 289 -8.13 3.89 -22.35
N ALA A 290 -8.62 5.10 -22.07
CA ALA A 290 -9.92 5.58 -22.55
C ALA A 290 -9.98 5.62 -24.08
N SER A 291 -8.93 6.11 -24.74
CA SER A 291 -8.86 6.18 -26.20
C SER A 291 -9.02 4.82 -26.89
N LEU A 292 -8.57 3.73 -26.25
CA LEU A 292 -8.66 2.35 -26.75
C LEU A 292 -10.03 1.69 -26.51
N ILE A 293 -10.95 2.31 -25.77
CA ILE A 293 -12.28 1.75 -25.52
C ILE A 293 -13.07 1.71 -26.85
N PRO A 294 -13.67 0.58 -27.26
CA PRO A 294 -14.50 0.56 -28.47
C PRO A 294 -15.76 1.41 -28.27
N LEU A 295 -16.18 2.16 -29.29
CA LEU A 295 -17.35 3.06 -29.21
C LEU A 295 -18.70 2.32 -29.08
N GLY A 296 -18.69 0.99 -29.11
CA GLY A 296 -19.90 0.18 -29.23
C GLY A 296 -20.46 0.25 -30.66
N VAL A 297 -21.24 -0.74 -31.05
CA VAL A 297 -22.11 -0.62 -32.22
C VAL A 297 -23.32 0.15 -31.70
N THR A 298 -23.53 1.38 -32.19
CA THR A 298 -24.80 2.08 -31.98
C THR A 298 -25.93 1.17 -32.48
N PRO A 299 -27.00 0.93 -31.70
CA PRO A 299 -28.22 0.32 -32.22
C PRO A 299 -28.73 1.07 -33.45
#